data_AF-A0A957KT44-F1
#
_entry.id   AF-A0A957KT44-F1
#
_cell.length_a   1.000
_cell.length_b   1.000
_cell.length_c   1.000
_cell.angle_alpha   90.00
_cell.angle_beta   90.00
_cell.angle_gamma   90.00
#
_symmetry.space_group_name_H-M   'P 1'
#
loop_
_entity.id
_entity.type
_entity.pdbx_description
1 polymer ?
#
loop_
_entity_poly.entity_id
_entity_poly.type
_entity_poly.pdbx_seq_one_letter_code
_entity_poly.pdbx_strand_id
1 'polypeptide(L)' 'MPEPCSYDYAVIRVVPDVTRQEFVNAGVILFCRALRFLAAQVH' A
#
# COMPACT_ATOMS: atom_id res chain seq x y z
N MET A 1 -13.74 -19.92 13.87
CA MET A 1 -12.62 -19.02 13.50
C MET A 1 -13.14 -18.15 12.35
N PRO A 2 -12.90 -16.83 12.33
CA PRO A 2 -13.33 -16.01 11.20
C PRO A 2 -12.65 -16.50 9.92
N GLU A 3 -13.38 -16.46 8.79
CA GLU A 3 -12.82 -16.86 7.51
C GLU A 3 -11.72 -15.88 7.08
N PRO A 4 -10.56 -16.37 6.58
CA PRO A 4 -9.54 -15.50 6.02
C PRO A 4 -10.09 -14.66 4.88
N CYS A 5 -9.80 -13.35 4.88
CA CYS A 5 -10.10 -12.45 3.78
C CYS A 5 -8.82 -12.08 3.04
N SER A 6 -8.86 -12.10 1.70
CA SER A 6 -7.75 -11.62 0.88
C SER A 6 -7.65 -10.10 0.93
N TYR A 7 -6.42 -9.61 1.01
CA TYR A 7 -6.08 -8.20 0.89
C TYR A 7 -5.12 -8.01 -0.27
N ASP A 8 -5.43 -7.02 -1.12
CA ASP A 8 -4.50 -6.47 -2.09
C ASP A 8 -3.87 -5.22 -1.50
N TYR A 9 -2.60 -4.98 -1.81
CA TYR A 9 -1.90 -3.78 -1.36
C TYR A 9 -1.01 -3.18 -2.43
N ALA A 10 -0.83 -1.87 -2.35
CA ALA A 10 0.13 -1.14 -3.15
C ALA A 10 0.98 -0.23 -2.25
N VAL A 11 2.29 -0.24 -2.44
CA VAL A 11 3.20 0.65 -1.72
C VAL A 11 3.29 1.97 -2.47
N ILE A 12 3.06 3.07 -1.78
CA ILE A 12 3.31 4.42 -2.29
C ILE A 12 4.79 4.70 -2.10
N ARG A 13 5.50 4.98 -3.19
CA ARG A 13 6.93 5.23 -3.17
C ARG A 13 7.25 6.59 -3.79
N VAL A 14 8.03 7.38 -3.09
CA VAL A 14 8.63 8.62 -3.59
C VAL A 14 10.00 8.30 -4.16
N VAL A 15 10.31 8.90 -5.30
CA VAL A 15 11.60 8.82 -5.98
C VAL A 15 12.17 10.25 -6.01
N PRO A 16 12.96 10.65 -5.00
CA PRO A 16 13.48 12.02 -4.94
C PRO A 16 14.46 12.32 -6.08
N ASP A 17 15.29 11.33 -6.44
CA ASP A 17 16.21 11.40 -7.58
C ASP A 17 16.24 10.07 -8.35
N VAL A 18 15.75 10.11 -9.58
CA VAL A 18 15.67 8.95 -10.47
C VAL A 18 17.07 8.52 -10.95
N THR A 19 17.98 9.47 -11.16
CA THR A 19 19.33 9.19 -11.68
C THR A 19 20.17 8.45 -10.66
N ARG A 20 19.95 8.76 -9.37
CA ARG A 20 20.59 8.09 -8.23
C ARG A 20 19.85 6.82 -7.80
N GLN A 21 18.76 6.46 -8.49
CA GLN A 21 17.92 5.30 -8.19
C GLN A 21 17.42 5.29 -6.72
N GLU A 22 17.01 6.46 -6.23
CA GLU A 22 16.49 6.58 -4.88
C GLU A 22 15.03 6.11 -4.78
N PHE A 23 14.70 5.51 -3.63
CA PHE A 23 13.39 4.91 -3.40
C PHE A 23 13.01 5.03 -1.93
N VAL A 24 11.97 5.80 -1.63
CA VAL A 24 11.47 5.98 -0.25
C VAL A 24 10.02 5.52 -0.17
N ASN A 25 9.72 4.57 0.70
CA ASN A 25 8.34 4.16 0.97
C ASN A 25 7.66 5.28 1.79
N ALA A 26 6.62 5.88 1.23
CA ALA A 26 5.90 7.00 1.82
C ALA A 26 4.50 6.62 2.33
N GLY A 27 4.01 5.44 1.96
CA GLY A 27 2.71 4.96 2.43
C GLY A 27 2.30 3.63 1.81
N VAL A 28 1.09 3.21 2.14
CA VAL A 28 0.47 1.99 1.63
C VAL A 28 -1.02 2.22 1.38
N ILE A 29 -1.53 1.60 0.32
CA ILE A 29 -2.96 1.45 0.04
C ILE A 29 -3.31 -0.01 0.31
N LEU A 30 -4.38 -0.25 1.06
CA LEU A 30 -4.88 -1.57 1.40
C LEU A 30 -6.34 -1.72 0.93
N PHE A 31 -6.64 -2.79 0.22
CA PHE A 31 -7.96 -3.07 -0.32
C PHE A 31 -8.41 -4.49 0.01
N CYS A 32 -9.66 -4.65 0.45
CA CYS A 32 -10.30 -5.95 0.59
C CYS A 32 -11.71 -5.91 0.01
N ARG A 33 -11.94 -6.67 -1.07
CA ARG A 33 -13.24 -6.73 -1.75
C ARG A 33 -14.34 -7.35 -0.87
N ALA A 34 -14.02 -8.42 -0.15
CA ALA A 34 -14.98 -9.15 0.68
C ALA A 34 -15.56 -8.28 1.80
N LEU A 35 -14.72 -7.41 2.38
CA LEU A 35 -15.10 -6.50 3.46
C LEU A 35 -15.54 -5.12 2.97
N ARG A 36 -15.53 -4.87 1.65
CA ARG A 36 -15.69 -3.54 1.04
C ARG A 36 -14.80 -2.49 1.71
N PHE A 37 -13.59 -2.90 2.10
CA PHE A 37 -12.65 -2.08 2.84
C PHE A 37 -11.63 -1.47 1.89
N LEU A 38 -11.39 -0.17 2.05
CA LEU A 38 -10.34 0.58 1.38
C LEU A 38 -9.74 1.57 2.36
N ALA A 39 -8.42 1.53 2.53
CA ALA A 39 -7.70 2.49 3.36
C ALA A 39 -6.37 2.87 2.72
N ALA A 40 -5.88 4.05 3.09
CA ALA A 40 -4.54 4.51 2.77
C ALA A 40 -3.90 5.11 4.03
N GLN A 41 -2.62 4.83 4.23
CA GLN A 41 -1.82 5.45 5.28
C GLN A 41 -0.54 6.01 4.67
N VAL A 42 -0.21 7.25 5.05
CA VAL A 42 1.03 7.94 4.68
C VAL A 42 1.79 8.36 5.95
N HIS A 43 3.11 8.50 5.83
CA HIS A 43 3.99 8.95 6.91
C HIS A 43 4.33 10.44 6.79
#